data_AF-A0A0D6Q7Z9-F1
#
_entry.id   AF-A0A0D6Q7Z9-F1
#
_cell.length_a   1.000
_cell.length_b   1.000
_cell.length_c   1.000
_cell.angle_alpha   90.00
_cell.angle_beta   90.00
_cell.angle_gamma   90.00
#
_symmetry.space_group_name_H-M   'P 1'
#
loop_
_entity.id
_entity.type
_entity.pdbx_description
1 polymer ?
#
loop_
_entity_poly.entity_id
_entity_poly.type
_entity_poly.pdbx_seq_one_letter_code
_entity_poly.pdbx_strand_id
1 'polypeptide(L)'
;MSNTAHARLSARPMTSAPTLSQADGISWLVVAGAIFNLVLCFINTRHVITIRSSEIVLCELAIIFLAFIEVRNTISPAVVRITGVMICFEIGAKLINPRLDMKILHDLAIAYVFYQLGTRSTLRSGERTMWAMMAMIMFVGFFELLFTNLFGTIFDVWTYYVNKGVISSSTVNYSNTNLFISGNRGAAASRTFFQSIFGSHRVSSLFLEPDSLGNFSAIGFAWCLSTHLGSRLRHAVLFFLSALCFVLADSRFASGCALGMIILRMTPLYRSRFVVFAMPVTVMLGLMLQGANHEMPGILPSIIGDNFSGRLLFSGRLLDYWNLPQWFAMAPSQVYTADTGYAYIINNLGLPLTLFLLALFTLHPARTEAAVSMKAMISLYFSTSLCIGASVFTIKTAALLWFLYGTTNSVIAPSEPEVREKAPERLNSFRFNRLVPSAEHIA
;
A
#
# COMPACT_ATOMS: atom_id res chain seq x y z
N MET A 1 -63.83 -21.15 7.44
CA MET A 1 -62.71 -21.32 8.38
C MET A 1 -61.41 -21.34 7.58
N SER A 2 -60.72 -20.21 7.49
CA SER A 2 -59.49 -20.04 6.70
C SER A 2 -58.38 -19.57 7.63
N ASN A 3 -57.40 -20.44 7.88
CA ASN A 3 -56.21 -20.15 8.67
C ASN A 3 -55.19 -19.44 7.76
N THR A 4 -54.96 -18.15 8.00
CA THR A 4 -53.82 -17.41 7.43
C THR A 4 -52.78 -17.21 8.52
N ALA A 5 -51.69 -17.98 8.41
CA ALA A 5 -50.52 -17.88 9.27
C ALA A 5 -49.71 -16.63 8.89
N HIS A 6 -49.66 -15.63 9.77
CA HIS A 6 -48.73 -14.52 9.66
C HIS A 6 -47.31 -14.98 10.05
N ALA A 7 -46.45 -15.15 9.05
CA ALA A 7 -45.02 -15.30 9.26
C ALA A 7 -44.43 -13.98 9.78
N ARG A 8 -43.98 -13.96 11.04
CA ARG A 8 -43.21 -12.85 11.61
C ARG A 8 -41.81 -12.87 10.99
N LEU A 9 -41.51 -11.86 10.17
CA LEU A 9 -40.14 -11.56 9.74
C LEU A 9 -39.30 -11.21 10.97
N SER A 10 -38.33 -12.07 11.30
CA SER A 10 -37.33 -11.81 12.34
C SER A 10 -36.47 -10.62 11.94
N ALA A 11 -36.58 -9.53 12.69
CA ALA A 11 -35.69 -8.38 12.56
C ALA A 11 -34.24 -8.84 12.81
N ARG A 12 -33.40 -8.69 11.78
CA ARG A 12 -31.95 -8.90 11.86
C ARG A 12 -31.38 -7.83 12.81
N PRO A 13 -30.52 -8.17 13.79
CA PRO A 13 -29.96 -7.17 14.69
C PRO A 13 -29.15 -6.17 13.87
N MET A 14 -29.55 -4.89 13.92
CA MET A 14 -28.75 -3.79 13.40
C MET A 14 -27.46 -3.76 14.18
N THR A 15 -26.35 -4.12 13.53
CA THR A 15 -25.01 -3.89 14.05
C THR A 15 -24.86 -2.40 14.29
N SER A 16 -24.75 -2.02 15.57
CA SER A 16 -24.52 -0.65 16.03
C SER A 16 -23.36 -0.02 15.26
N ALA A 17 -23.58 1.17 14.72
CA ALA A 17 -22.53 1.97 14.09
C ALA A 17 -21.38 2.17 15.10
N PRO A 18 -20.12 2.01 14.69
CA PRO A 18 -18.99 2.29 15.57
C PRO A 18 -19.06 3.73 16.06
N THR A 19 -18.94 3.94 17.36
CA THR A 19 -18.92 5.28 17.97
C THR A 19 -17.73 6.07 17.41
N LEU A 20 -17.94 7.36 17.12
CA LEU A 20 -16.94 8.24 16.48
C LEU A 20 -15.53 8.19 17.13
N SER A 21 -15.47 7.96 18.45
CA SER A 21 -14.21 7.84 19.20
C SER A 21 -13.37 6.61 18.80
N GLN A 22 -13.99 5.52 18.34
CA GLN A 22 -13.28 4.30 17.95
C GLN A 22 -12.72 4.40 16.52
N ALA A 23 -13.38 5.15 15.63
CA ALA A 23 -12.90 5.42 14.27
C ALA A 23 -11.61 6.26 14.27
N ASP A 24 -11.40 7.10 15.28
CA ASP A 24 -10.21 7.95 15.40
C ASP A 24 -8.97 7.16 15.81
N GLY A 25 -9.08 6.24 16.79
CA GLY A 25 -7.96 5.38 17.22
C GLY A 25 -7.43 4.48 16.11
N ILE A 26 -8.33 4.03 15.22
CA ILE A 26 -8.01 3.16 14.08
C ILE A 26 -7.10 3.87 13.07
N SER A 27 -7.42 5.12 12.69
CA SER A 27 -6.62 5.92 11.77
C SER A 27 -5.20 6.16 12.30
N TRP A 28 -5.02 6.29 13.62
CA TRP A 28 -3.73 6.56 14.24
C TRP A 28 -2.75 5.38 14.18
N LEU A 29 -3.23 4.13 14.12
CA LEU A 29 -2.36 2.96 13.93
C LEU A 29 -1.68 2.96 12.56
N VAL A 30 -2.39 3.43 11.52
CA VAL A 30 -1.82 3.61 10.18
C VAL A 30 -0.71 4.66 10.20
N VAL A 31 -0.99 5.80 10.85
CA VAL A 31 -0.03 6.89 11.00
C VAL A 31 1.19 6.45 11.81
N ALA A 32 1.00 5.68 12.89
CA ALA A 32 2.09 5.10 13.68
C ALA A 32 2.98 4.19 12.82
N GLY A 33 2.39 3.35 11.96
CA GLY A 33 3.12 2.50 11.01
C GLY A 33 3.99 3.28 10.02
N ALA A 34 3.67 4.53 9.72
CA ALA A 34 4.49 5.37 8.87
C ALA A 34 5.57 6.14 9.65
N ILE A 35 5.25 6.63 10.85
CA ILE A 35 6.12 7.53 11.64
C ILE A 35 7.19 6.76 12.44
N PHE A 36 6.93 5.52 12.86
CA PHE A 36 7.78 4.85 13.85
C PHE A 36 9.28 4.81 13.46
N ASN A 37 9.60 4.63 12.17
CA ASN A 37 10.99 4.64 11.70
C ASN A 37 11.67 6.00 11.90
N LEU A 38 10.97 7.11 11.68
CA LEU A 38 11.49 8.45 11.93
C LEU A 38 11.79 8.64 13.43
N VAL A 39 10.89 8.17 14.29
CA VAL A 39 11.05 8.26 15.75
C VAL A 39 12.21 7.39 16.24
N LEU A 40 12.33 6.16 15.76
CA LEU A 40 13.44 5.28 16.10
C LEU A 40 14.78 5.84 15.59
N CYS A 41 14.81 6.44 14.41
CA CYS A 41 15.98 7.13 13.90
C CYS A 41 16.39 8.28 14.83
N PHE A 42 15.45 9.12 15.25
CA PHE A 42 15.72 10.21 16.21
C PHE A 42 16.31 9.69 17.54
N ILE A 43 15.73 8.62 18.09
CA ILE A 43 16.21 7.99 19.33
C ILE A 43 17.64 7.46 19.15
N ASN A 44 17.92 6.83 18.00
CA ASN A 44 19.25 6.32 17.66
C ASN A 44 20.27 7.45 17.51
N THR A 45 19.92 8.55 16.83
CA THR A 45 20.81 9.71 16.63
C THR A 45 21.13 10.43 17.94
N ARG A 46 20.18 10.48 18.88
CA ARG A 46 20.43 11.06 20.21
C ARG A 46 21.24 10.15 21.13
N HIS A 47 21.67 8.97 20.64
CA HIS A 47 22.39 7.95 21.40
C HIS A 47 21.68 7.53 22.69
N VAL A 48 20.36 7.70 22.76
CA VAL A 48 19.56 7.30 23.93
C VAL A 48 19.52 5.77 24.01
N ILE A 49 19.30 5.11 22.85
CA ILE A 49 19.36 3.66 22.68
C ILE A 49 19.93 3.37 21.29
N THR A 50 20.90 2.47 21.18
CA THR A 50 21.37 1.96 19.88
C THR A 50 20.31 1.03 19.31
N ILE A 51 19.60 1.49 18.28
CA ILE A 51 18.51 0.72 17.66
C ILE A 51 19.10 -0.34 16.72
N ARG A 52 18.86 -1.63 17.00
CA ARG A 52 19.21 -2.75 16.14
C ARG A 52 17.98 -3.25 15.40
N SER A 53 18.16 -4.27 14.56
CA SER A 53 17.06 -4.87 13.78
C SER A 53 15.95 -5.44 14.68
N SER A 54 16.28 -5.94 15.87
CA SER A 54 15.33 -6.53 16.83
C SER A 54 14.31 -5.51 17.34
N GLU A 55 14.74 -4.31 17.71
CA GLU A 55 13.87 -3.27 18.26
C GLU A 55 12.89 -2.76 17.20
N ILE A 56 13.35 -2.65 15.95
CA ILE A 56 12.51 -2.25 14.81
C ILE A 56 11.41 -3.29 14.57
N VAL A 57 11.78 -4.57 14.53
CA VAL A 57 10.82 -5.68 14.37
C VAL A 57 9.83 -5.72 15.53
N LEU A 58 10.28 -5.49 16.75
CA LEU A 58 9.40 -5.44 17.93
C LEU A 58 8.37 -4.30 17.83
N CYS A 59 8.80 -3.10 17.45
CA CYS A 59 7.88 -1.97 17.24
C CYS A 59 6.88 -2.25 16.11
N GLU A 60 7.34 -2.82 15.00
CA GLU A 60 6.49 -3.17 13.86
C GLU A 60 5.44 -4.22 14.25
N LEU A 61 5.86 -5.30 14.93
CA LEU A 61 4.96 -6.32 15.46
C LEU A 61 3.99 -5.77 16.50
N ALA A 62 4.41 -4.83 17.36
CA ALA A 62 3.52 -4.20 18.33
C ALA A 62 2.40 -3.41 17.65
N ILE A 63 2.71 -2.65 16.59
CA ILE A 63 1.70 -1.90 15.82
C ILE A 63 0.71 -2.87 15.14
N ILE A 64 1.22 -3.93 14.51
CA ILE A 64 0.39 -4.94 13.85
C ILE A 64 -0.48 -5.67 14.88
N PHE A 65 0.06 -6.01 16.04
CA PHE A 65 -0.66 -6.68 17.12
C PHE A 65 -1.80 -5.82 17.67
N LEU A 66 -1.57 -4.53 17.91
CA LEU A 66 -2.62 -3.60 18.32
C LEU A 66 -3.72 -3.48 17.24
N ALA A 67 -3.35 -3.40 15.96
CA ALA A 67 -4.32 -3.41 14.86
C ALA A 67 -5.09 -4.73 14.78
N PHE A 68 -4.42 -5.86 15.04
CA PHE A 68 -5.04 -7.19 15.08
C PHE A 68 -6.07 -7.31 16.22
N ILE A 69 -5.73 -6.81 17.41
CA ILE A 69 -6.65 -6.76 18.57
C ILE A 69 -7.95 -6.05 18.19
N GLU A 70 -7.89 -4.95 17.45
CA GLU A 70 -9.08 -4.24 17.00
C GLU A 70 -9.93 -5.09 16.04
N VAL A 71 -9.32 -5.79 15.09
CA VAL A 71 -10.06 -6.53 14.03
C VAL A 71 -10.41 -7.98 14.39
N ARG A 72 -9.91 -8.52 15.50
CA ARG A 72 -10.02 -9.95 15.87
C ARG A 72 -11.44 -10.54 15.78
N ASN A 73 -12.45 -9.76 16.16
CA ASN A 73 -13.85 -10.21 16.18
C ASN A 73 -14.51 -10.23 14.79
N THR A 74 -13.79 -9.80 13.75
CA THR A 74 -14.31 -9.72 12.37
C THR A 74 -13.66 -10.71 11.42
N ILE A 75 -12.69 -11.48 11.90
CA ILE A 75 -11.96 -12.45 11.09
C ILE A 75 -12.89 -13.63 10.80
N SER A 76 -13.09 -13.91 9.51
CA SER A 76 -13.92 -15.05 9.11
C SER A 76 -13.18 -16.37 9.32
N PRO A 77 -13.89 -17.47 9.65
CA PRO A 77 -13.27 -18.79 9.75
C PRO A 77 -12.58 -19.24 8.46
N ALA A 78 -13.06 -18.77 7.30
CA ALA A 78 -12.43 -19.05 6.01
C ALA A 78 -11.03 -18.44 5.92
N VAL A 79 -10.85 -17.19 6.38
CA VAL A 79 -9.51 -16.56 6.42
C VAL A 79 -8.60 -17.32 7.35
N VAL A 80 -9.06 -17.70 8.55
CA VAL A 80 -8.24 -18.48 9.50
C VAL A 80 -7.76 -19.79 8.87
N ARG A 81 -8.64 -20.49 8.13
CA ARG A 81 -8.25 -21.72 7.41
C ARG A 81 -7.23 -21.47 6.32
N ILE A 82 -7.42 -20.44 5.49
CA ILE A 82 -6.47 -20.09 4.42
C ILE A 82 -5.12 -19.72 5.03
N THR A 83 -5.10 -18.86 6.04
CA THR A 83 -3.88 -18.48 6.77
C THR A 83 -3.21 -19.69 7.42
N GLY A 84 -3.97 -20.61 8.02
CA GLY A 84 -3.42 -21.84 8.57
C GLY A 84 -2.74 -22.72 7.51
N VAL A 85 -3.38 -22.89 6.34
CA VAL A 85 -2.78 -23.63 5.21
C VAL A 85 -1.52 -22.93 4.70
N MET A 86 -1.52 -21.60 4.58
CA MET A 86 -0.33 -20.84 4.18
C MET A 86 0.82 -21.00 5.16
N ILE A 87 0.55 -20.89 6.47
CA ILE A 87 1.58 -21.09 7.50
C ILE A 87 2.13 -22.51 7.45
N CYS A 88 1.28 -23.53 7.32
CA CYS A 88 1.72 -24.92 7.17
C CYS A 88 2.58 -25.11 5.92
N PHE A 89 2.21 -24.48 4.80
CA PHE A 89 2.98 -24.50 3.56
C PHE A 89 4.36 -23.87 3.75
N GLU A 90 4.43 -22.67 4.34
CA GLU A 90 5.69 -21.97 4.60
C GLU A 90 6.60 -22.76 5.56
N ILE A 91 6.05 -23.33 6.63
CA ILE A 91 6.80 -24.20 7.55
C ILE A 91 7.35 -25.40 6.80
N GLY A 92 6.54 -26.05 5.96
CA GLY A 92 6.99 -27.16 5.11
C GLY A 92 8.11 -26.74 4.16
N ALA A 93 7.95 -25.60 3.49
CA ALA A 93 8.97 -25.05 2.60
C ALA A 93 10.27 -24.72 3.34
N LYS A 94 10.20 -24.21 4.57
CA LYS A 94 11.36 -23.92 5.44
C LYS A 94 12.11 -25.16 5.90
N LEU A 95 11.41 -26.27 6.11
CA LEU A 95 12.05 -27.55 6.44
C LEU A 95 12.90 -28.06 5.26
N ILE A 96 12.49 -27.78 4.03
CA ILE A 96 13.24 -28.14 2.81
C ILE A 96 14.33 -27.09 2.50
N ASN A 97 13.99 -25.81 2.68
CA ASN A 97 14.86 -24.66 2.46
C ASN A 97 15.08 -23.89 3.77
N PRO A 98 16.09 -24.25 4.58
CA PRO A 98 16.35 -23.59 5.86
C PRO A 98 16.69 -22.09 5.74
N ARG A 99 17.05 -21.62 4.54
CA ARG A 99 17.36 -20.19 4.27
C ARG A 99 16.13 -19.37 3.89
N LEU A 100 14.95 -19.99 3.78
CA LEU A 100 13.69 -19.30 3.46
C LEU A 100 13.36 -18.23 4.51
N ASP A 101 13.01 -17.01 4.11
CA ASP A 101 12.69 -15.93 5.04
C ASP A 101 11.19 -15.93 5.37
N MET A 102 10.87 -16.07 6.65
CA MET A 102 9.49 -16.06 7.17
C MET A 102 8.89 -14.66 7.25
N LYS A 103 9.66 -13.61 6.95
CA LYS A 103 9.20 -12.22 6.92
C LYS A 103 7.97 -12.04 6.01
N ILE A 104 7.81 -12.85 4.97
CA ILE A 104 6.65 -12.72 4.08
C ILE A 104 5.31 -12.97 4.78
N LEU A 105 5.26 -13.81 5.83
CA LEU A 105 4.05 -14.02 6.63
C LEU A 105 3.65 -12.75 7.38
N HIS A 106 4.65 -12.03 7.88
CA HIS A 106 4.47 -10.72 8.50
C HIS A 106 3.94 -9.69 7.47
N ASP A 107 4.51 -9.67 6.27
CA ASP A 107 4.10 -8.74 5.21
C ASP A 107 2.64 -8.99 4.74
N LEU A 108 2.24 -10.26 4.65
CA LEU A 108 0.85 -10.65 4.39
C LEU A 108 -0.09 -10.30 5.55
N ALA A 109 0.39 -10.38 6.80
CA ALA A 109 -0.40 -9.98 7.96
C ALA A 109 -0.71 -8.47 7.95
N ILE A 110 0.25 -7.62 7.58
CA ILE A 110 0.02 -6.17 7.39
C ILE A 110 -1.12 -5.97 6.38
N ALA A 111 -1.03 -6.62 5.22
CA ALA A 111 -2.02 -6.48 4.16
C ALA A 111 -3.44 -6.81 4.64
N TYR A 112 -3.61 -7.96 5.29
CA TYR A 112 -4.91 -8.40 5.77
C TYR A 112 -5.46 -7.57 6.94
N VAL A 113 -4.63 -7.30 7.97
CA VAL A 113 -5.07 -6.61 9.19
C VAL A 113 -5.49 -5.17 8.87
N PHE A 114 -4.68 -4.43 8.11
CA PHE A 114 -5.00 -3.05 7.76
C PHE A 114 -6.15 -2.96 6.76
N TYR A 115 -6.29 -3.95 5.86
CA TYR A 115 -7.48 -4.06 5.03
C TYR A 115 -8.76 -4.19 5.87
N GLN A 116 -8.78 -5.15 6.80
CA GLN A 116 -9.93 -5.39 7.67
C GLN A 116 -10.25 -4.16 8.53
N LEU A 117 -9.20 -3.50 9.02
CA LEU A 117 -9.29 -2.25 9.78
C LEU A 117 -9.95 -1.13 8.95
N GLY A 118 -9.59 -1.04 7.67
CA GLY A 118 -10.20 -0.12 6.70
C GLY A 118 -11.68 -0.44 6.44
N THR A 119 -12.07 -1.71 6.31
CA THR A 119 -13.48 -2.07 6.05
C THR A 119 -14.44 -1.69 7.19
N ARG A 120 -13.92 -1.54 8.41
CA ARG A 120 -14.65 -1.05 9.59
C ARG A 120 -14.66 0.48 9.71
N SER A 121 -13.89 1.16 8.87
CA SER A 121 -13.76 2.61 8.86
C SER A 121 -14.63 3.21 7.75
N THR A 122 -14.94 4.49 7.89
CA THR A 122 -15.68 5.23 6.86
C THR A 122 -14.74 5.77 5.78
N LEU A 123 -15.28 6.06 4.60
CA LEU A 123 -14.52 6.73 3.53
C LEU A 123 -13.92 8.07 4.01
N ARG A 124 -14.66 8.80 4.86
CA ARG A 124 -14.20 10.06 5.48
C ARG A 124 -12.99 9.87 6.39
N SER A 125 -12.92 8.73 7.10
CA SER A 125 -11.75 8.39 7.91
C SER A 125 -10.54 8.11 7.02
N GLY A 126 -10.74 7.43 5.89
CA GLY A 126 -9.72 7.26 4.84
C GLY A 126 -9.20 8.60 4.30
N GLU A 127 -10.10 9.52 3.95
CA GLU A 127 -9.74 10.87 3.50
C GLU A 127 -8.94 11.62 4.57
N ARG A 128 -9.39 11.60 5.83
CA ARG A 128 -8.69 12.27 6.93
C ARG A 128 -7.29 11.68 7.16
N THR A 129 -7.15 10.36 7.16
CA THR A 129 -5.84 9.70 7.29
C THR A 129 -4.92 10.09 6.15
N MET A 130 -5.42 10.12 4.91
CA MET A 130 -4.64 10.52 3.74
C MET A 130 -4.15 11.97 3.84
N TRP A 131 -5.01 12.89 4.27
CA TRP A 131 -4.61 14.29 4.49
C TRP A 131 -3.64 14.46 5.65
N ALA A 132 -3.84 13.76 6.76
CA ALA A 132 -2.92 13.81 7.90
C ALA A 132 -1.52 13.31 7.50
N MET A 133 -1.47 12.17 6.81
CA MET A 133 -0.24 11.60 6.26
C MET A 133 0.44 12.55 5.28
N MET A 134 -0.32 13.10 4.32
CA MET A 134 0.19 14.06 3.35
C MET A 134 0.75 15.30 4.03
N ALA A 135 0.05 15.86 5.02
CA ALA A 135 0.53 17.04 5.76
C ALA A 135 1.85 16.76 6.50
N MET A 136 1.97 15.62 7.18
CA MET A 136 3.21 15.22 7.85
C MET A 136 4.35 15.01 6.87
N ILE A 137 4.10 14.33 5.75
CA ILE A 137 5.10 14.07 4.71
C ILE A 137 5.56 15.38 4.05
N MET A 138 4.65 16.29 3.75
CA MET A 138 5.02 17.58 3.18
C MET A 138 5.80 18.42 4.20
N PHE A 139 5.39 18.44 5.47
CA PHE A 139 6.10 19.18 6.52
C PHE A 139 7.53 18.68 6.70
N VAL A 140 7.73 17.38 6.91
CA VAL A 140 9.06 16.79 7.09
C VAL A 140 9.89 16.88 5.80
N GLY A 141 9.26 16.68 4.64
CA GLY A 141 9.93 16.75 3.34
C GLY A 141 10.42 18.16 2.99
N PHE A 142 9.62 19.19 3.26
CA PHE A 142 10.08 20.58 3.10
C PHE A 142 11.14 20.95 4.13
N PHE A 143 11.04 20.46 5.37
CA PHE A 143 12.08 20.66 6.37
C PHE A 143 13.42 20.04 5.94
N GLU A 144 13.41 18.81 5.42
CA GLU A 144 14.59 18.14 4.86
C GLU A 144 15.17 18.89 3.65
N LEU A 145 14.31 19.38 2.76
CA LEU A 145 14.72 20.09 1.55
C LEU A 145 15.35 21.46 1.88
N LEU A 146 14.76 22.22 2.80
CA LEU A 146 15.21 23.57 3.14
C LEU A 146 16.37 23.58 4.13
N PHE A 147 16.44 22.58 5.02
CA PHE A 147 17.41 22.51 6.11
C PHE A 147 18.15 21.16 6.14
N THR A 148 18.69 20.73 5.01
CA THR A 148 19.29 19.39 4.85
C THR A 148 20.37 19.07 5.87
N ASN A 149 21.24 20.02 6.20
CA ASN A 149 22.30 19.83 7.20
C ASN A 149 21.72 19.63 8.62
N LEU A 150 20.71 20.44 8.97
CA LEU A 150 20.03 20.32 10.26
C LEU A 150 19.26 19.01 10.35
N PHE A 151 18.58 18.62 9.26
CA PHE A 151 17.89 17.34 9.14
C PHE A 151 18.85 16.17 9.38
N GLY A 152 20.01 16.15 8.71
CA GLY A 152 21.02 15.10 8.89
C GLY A 152 21.70 15.11 10.27
N THR A 153 21.64 16.21 11.01
CA THR A 153 22.12 16.29 12.41
C THR A 153 21.07 15.77 13.39
N ILE A 154 19.78 16.01 13.12
CA ILE A 154 18.67 15.54 13.94
C ILE A 154 18.38 14.06 13.69
N PHE A 155 18.50 13.64 12.43
CA PHE A 155 18.22 12.30 11.93
C PHE A 155 19.45 11.79 11.17
N ASP A 156 20.35 11.12 11.87
CA ASP A 156 21.47 10.40 11.26
C ASP A 156 20.96 9.09 10.65
N VAL A 157 20.46 9.23 9.42
CA VAL A 157 19.88 8.14 8.64
C VAL A 157 20.94 7.11 8.29
N TRP A 158 22.16 7.54 7.96
CA TRP A 158 23.25 6.63 7.62
C TRP A 158 23.53 5.65 8.76
N THR A 159 23.83 6.16 9.96
CA THR A 159 24.15 5.32 11.12
C THR A 159 22.95 4.46 11.53
N TYR A 160 21.74 5.00 11.44
CA TYR A 160 20.51 4.22 11.68
C TYR A 160 20.40 3.00 10.75
N TYR A 161 20.68 3.17 9.46
CA TYR A 161 20.58 2.07 8.48
C TYR A 161 21.76 1.08 8.53
N VAL A 162 22.93 1.52 8.99
CA VAL A 162 24.06 0.64 9.33
C VAL A 162 23.70 -0.22 10.55
N ASN A 163 23.18 0.39 11.62
CA ASN A 163 22.78 -0.34 12.85
C ASN A 163 21.61 -1.29 12.59
N LYS A 164 20.71 -0.93 11.68
CA LYS A 164 19.62 -1.78 11.19
C LYS A 164 20.13 -2.99 10.39
N GLY A 165 21.35 -2.96 9.89
CA GLY A 165 21.96 -4.03 9.09
C GLY A 165 21.56 -4.04 7.61
N VAL A 166 20.97 -2.95 7.11
CA VAL A 166 20.62 -2.80 5.69
C VAL A 166 21.83 -2.31 4.89
N ILE A 167 22.68 -1.50 5.50
CA ILE A 167 23.95 -1.05 4.94
C ILE A 167 25.08 -1.83 5.64
N SER A 168 25.98 -2.44 4.86
CA SER A 168 27.15 -3.07 5.44
C SER A 168 28.03 -2.02 6.12
N SER A 169 28.54 -2.32 7.31
CA SER A 169 29.50 -1.45 8.01
C SER A 169 30.80 -1.24 7.21
N SER A 170 31.07 -2.09 6.21
CA SER A 170 32.20 -1.97 5.28
C SER A 170 31.92 -1.07 4.08
N THR A 171 30.69 -0.60 3.89
CA THR A 171 30.33 0.28 2.77
C THR A 171 30.88 1.68 3.01
N VAL A 172 31.81 2.11 2.16
CA VAL A 172 32.43 3.44 2.24
C VAL A 172 31.39 4.51 1.89
N ASN A 173 31.16 5.46 2.80
CA ASN A 173 30.31 6.62 2.55
C ASN A 173 31.06 7.66 1.71
N TYR A 174 31.14 7.43 0.39
CA TYR A 174 31.83 8.32 -0.54
C TYR A 174 31.30 9.76 -0.55
N SER A 175 30.07 9.97 -0.07
CA SER A 175 29.42 11.29 -0.04
C SER A 175 29.60 12.02 1.29
N ASN A 176 30.14 11.39 2.34
CA ASN A 176 30.24 11.93 3.72
C ASN A 176 28.95 12.60 4.20
N THR A 177 27.78 12.06 3.81
CA THR A 177 26.48 12.60 4.21
C THR A 177 25.79 11.67 5.19
N ASN A 178 25.07 12.23 6.16
CA ASN A 178 24.21 11.50 7.11
C ASN A 178 22.87 11.05 6.49
N LEU A 179 22.69 11.29 5.19
CA LEU A 179 21.50 10.90 4.43
C LEU A 179 21.60 9.45 3.98
N PHE A 180 20.45 8.85 3.64
CA PHE A 180 20.40 7.51 3.06
C PHE A 180 21.25 7.41 1.78
N ILE A 181 21.78 6.22 1.47
CA ILE A 181 22.66 5.96 0.30
C ILE A 181 22.11 6.56 -1.00
N SER A 182 20.79 6.55 -1.18
CA SER A 182 20.14 7.05 -2.40
C SER A 182 19.57 8.48 -2.27
N GLY A 183 19.80 9.15 -1.14
CA GLY A 183 19.35 10.52 -0.83
C GLY A 183 20.23 11.62 -1.43
N ASN A 184 21.51 11.34 -1.71
CA ASN A 184 22.40 12.26 -2.40
C ASN A 184 23.12 11.56 -3.56
N ARG A 185 22.82 11.96 -4.81
CA ARG A 185 23.41 11.35 -6.02
C ARG A 185 24.75 11.96 -6.44
N GLY A 186 25.30 12.92 -5.70
CA GLY A 186 26.53 13.62 -6.07
C GLY A 186 26.36 14.49 -7.32
N ALA A 187 27.30 15.42 -7.53
CA ALA A 187 27.20 16.43 -8.59
C ALA A 187 27.36 15.87 -10.02
N ALA A 188 28.01 14.71 -10.19
CA ALA A 188 28.31 14.14 -11.52
C ALA A 188 27.17 13.27 -12.09
N ALA A 189 26.20 12.84 -11.27
CA ALA A 189 25.09 11.96 -11.67
C ALA A 189 23.70 12.61 -11.44
N SER A 190 23.65 13.92 -11.24
CA SER A 190 22.42 14.67 -10.95
C SER A 190 21.49 14.69 -12.16
N ARG A 191 20.61 13.69 -12.25
CA ARG A 191 19.51 13.59 -13.20
C ARG A 191 18.16 13.64 -12.49
N THR A 192 18.06 14.52 -11.50
CA THR A 192 16.86 14.76 -10.69
C THR A 192 15.84 15.58 -11.48
N PHE A 193 14.56 15.40 -11.18
CA PHE A 193 13.53 16.30 -11.69
C PHE A 193 13.80 17.74 -11.23
N PHE A 194 13.76 18.70 -12.17
CA PHE A 194 14.00 20.13 -11.94
C PHE A 194 15.29 20.41 -11.15
N GLN A 195 16.41 19.89 -11.65
CA GLN A 195 17.74 20.06 -11.05
C GLN A 195 18.11 21.53 -10.75
N SER A 196 17.65 22.49 -11.55
CA SER A 196 17.89 23.92 -11.33
C SER A 196 17.25 24.47 -10.04
N ILE A 197 16.23 23.80 -9.51
CA ILE A 197 15.47 24.25 -8.33
C ILE A 197 15.81 23.38 -7.11
N PHE A 198 15.92 22.06 -7.27
CA PHE A 198 16.06 21.12 -6.13
C PHE A 198 17.47 20.53 -5.97
N GLY A 199 18.39 20.78 -6.90
CA GLY A 199 19.74 20.22 -6.85
C GLY A 199 19.78 18.70 -6.99
N SER A 200 20.85 18.07 -6.49
CA SER A 200 21.08 16.61 -6.55
C SER A 200 20.44 15.82 -5.40
N HIS A 201 19.67 16.50 -4.54
CA HIS A 201 19.11 15.94 -3.31
C HIS A 201 17.75 15.27 -3.58
N ARG A 202 17.58 14.04 -3.08
CA ARG A 202 16.32 13.29 -3.16
C ARG A 202 15.68 13.26 -1.78
N VAL A 203 14.50 13.86 -1.67
CA VAL A 203 13.78 13.98 -0.41
C VAL A 203 13.24 12.61 0.00
N SER A 204 13.46 12.27 1.26
CA SER A 204 13.07 11.00 1.87
C SER A 204 11.89 11.14 2.83
N SER A 205 11.72 12.34 3.40
CA SER A 205 10.67 12.75 4.33
C SER A 205 10.53 11.79 5.52
N LEU A 206 9.31 11.56 5.98
CA LEU A 206 8.94 10.68 7.07
C LEU A 206 9.53 9.26 6.95
N PHE A 207 9.76 8.80 5.72
CA PHE A 207 10.14 7.41 5.47
C PHE A 207 11.64 7.15 5.54
N LEU A 208 12.47 8.19 5.63
CA LEU A 208 13.94 8.12 5.64
C LEU A 208 14.57 7.48 4.39
N GLU A 209 13.75 7.08 3.40
CA GLU A 209 14.15 6.56 2.11
C GLU A 209 13.36 7.27 1.01
N PRO A 210 14.01 7.79 -0.05
CA PRO A 210 13.31 8.38 -1.19
C PRO A 210 12.38 7.40 -1.93
N ASP A 211 12.68 6.10 -1.95
CA ASP A 211 11.85 5.10 -2.63
C ASP A 211 10.48 4.94 -1.96
N SER A 212 10.45 4.94 -0.62
CA SER A 212 9.22 4.89 0.17
C SER A 212 8.32 6.11 -0.07
N LEU A 213 8.90 7.31 -0.28
CA LEU A 213 8.14 8.50 -0.67
C LEU A 213 7.52 8.38 -2.07
N GLY A 214 8.26 7.78 -3.02
CA GLY A 214 7.73 7.43 -4.34
C GLY A 214 6.54 6.46 -4.26
N ASN A 215 6.63 5.43 -3.43
CA ASN A 215 5.53 4.50 -3.17
C ASN A 215 4.30 5.20 -2.59
N PHE A 216 4.48 6.05 -1.58
CA PHE A 216 3.39 6.85 -1.02
C PHE A 216 2.70 7.71 -2.08
N SER A 217 3.47 8.34 -2.96
CA SER A 217 2.92 9.11 -4.09
C SER A 217 2.02 8.24 -4.98
N ALA A 218 2.47 7.04 -5.37
CA ALA A 218 1.66 6.13 -6.19
C ALA A 218 0.35 5.74 -5.49
N ILE A 219 0.39 5.51 -4.17
CA ILE A 219 -0.81 5.26 -3.34
C ILE A 219 -1.75 6.48 -3.34
N GLY A 220 -1.20 7.70 -3.23
CA GLY A 220 -1.97 8.93 -3.30
C GLY A 220 -2.69 9.11 -4.63
N PHE A 221 -2.03 8.80 -5.75
CA PHE A 221 -2.64 8.77 -7.08
C PHE A 221 -3.75 7.72 -7.17
N ALA A 222 -3.48 6.49 -6.72
CA ALA A 222 -4.47 5.41 -6.69
C ALA A 222 -5.73 5.82 -5.94
N TRP A 223 -5.58 6.47 -4.78
CA TRP A 223 -6.68 7.00 -3.98
C TRP A 223 -7.45 8.12 -4.70
N CYS A 224 -6.74 9.11 -5.25
CA CYS A 224 -7.36 10.23 -5.96
C CYS A 224 -8.16 9.76 -7.17
N LEU A 225 -7.65 8.81 -7.95
CA LEU A 225 -8.35 8.29 -9.14
C LEU A 225 -9.55 7.40 -8.80
N SER A 226 -9.53 6.78 -7.63
CA SER A 226 -10.54 5.80 -7.21
C SER A 226 -11.68 6.39 -6.40
N THR A 227 -11.48 7.56 -5.78
CA THR A 227 -12.48 8.20 -4.91
C THR A 227 -13.01 9.50 -5.50
N HIS A 228 -14.16 9.95 -5.00
CA HIS A 228 -14.67 11.31 -5.20
C HIS A 228 -14.69 12.01 -3.82
N LEU A 229 -13.78 12.95 -3.59
CA LEU A 229 -13.79 13.84 -2.44
C LEU A 229 -14.83 14.90 -2.76
N GLY A 230 -15.64 15.27 -1.76
CA GLY A 230 -16.81 16.14 -1.98
C GLY A 230 -16.48 17.49 -2.65
N SER A 231 -15.23 17.96 -2.58
CA SER A 231 -14.78 19.18 -3.27
C SER A 231 -13.73 18.87 -4.35
N ARG A 232 -14.00 19.32 -5.58
CA ARG A 232 -13.06 19.24 -6.71
C ARG A 232 -11.71 19.89 -6.40
N LEU A 233 -11.71 20.98 -5.63
CA LEU A 233 -10.48 21.68 -5.23
C LEU A 233 -9.62 20.80 -4.31
N ARG A 234 -10.23 20.16 -3.29
CA ARG A 234 -9.50 19.25 -2.40
C ARG A 234 -8.89 18.09 -3.17
N HIS A 235 -9.64 17.55 -4.11
CA HIS A 235 -9.17 16.49 -5.01
C HIS A 235 -7.97 16.94 -5.85
N ALA A 236 -8.07 18.11 -6.47
CA ALA A 236 -6.99 18.68 -7.28
C ALA A 236 -5.74 18.96 -6.45
N VAL A 237 -5.89 19.49 -5.23
CA VAL A 237 -4.77 19.73 -4.32
C VAL A 237 -4.10 18.42 -3.91
N LEU A 238 -4.86 17.39 -3.52
CA LEU A 238 -4.29 16.10 -3.13
C LEU A 238 -3.57 15.41 -4.30
N PHE A 239 -4.13 15.51 -5.51
CA PHE A 239 -3.50 15.03 -6.73
C PHE A 239 -2.17 15.76 -7.01
N PHE A 240 -2.17 17.08 -6.90
CA PHE A 240 -0.96 17.90 -7.06
C PHE A 240 0.10 17.60 -6.00
N LEU A 241 -0.29 17.48 -4.73
CA LEU A 241 0.63 17.13 -3.64
C LEU A 241 1.22 15.72 -3.82
N SER A 242 0.42 14.77 -4.30
CA SER A 242 0.92 13.44 -4.67
C SER A 242 1.95 13.56 -5.80
N ALA A 243 1.67 14.36 -6.83
CA ALA A 243 2.62 14.61 -7.91
C ALA A 243 3.93 15.23 -7.42
N LEU A 244 3.83 16.20 -6.53
CA LEU A 244 4.97 16.85 -5.89
C LEU A 244 5.82 15.83 -5.11
N CYS A 245 5.21 14.87 -4.43
CA CYS A 245 5.95 13.83 -3.69
C CYS A 245 6.87 12.99 -4.60
N PHE A 246 6.41 12.51 -5.76
CA PHE A 246 7.31 11.76 -6.64
C PHE A 246 8.39 12.64 -7.29
N VAL A 247 8.10 13.92 -7.52
CA VAL A 247 9.09 14.88 -8.02
C VAL A 247 10.19 15.10 -6.98
N LEU A 248 9.82 15.36 -5.73
CA LEU A 248 10.76 15.54 -4.61
C LEU A 248 11.57 14.28 -4.32
N ALA A 249 10.97 13.09 -4.48
CA ALA A 249 11.65 11.80 -4.32
C ALA A 249 12.56 11.42 -5.52
N ASP A 250 12.50 12.16 -6.63
CA ASP A 250 13.06 11.78 -7.93
C ASP A 250 12.67 10.35 -8.35
N SER A 251 11.38 9.99 -8.17
CA SER A 251 10.89 8.64 -8.43
C SER A 251 10.29 8.50 -9.82
N ARG A 252 11.14 8.12 -10.78
CA ARG A 252 10.73 7.78 -12.17
C ARG A 252 9.74 6.63 -12.23
N PHE A 253 9.88 5.70 -11.29
CA PHE A 253 8.93 4.62 -11.08
C PHE A 253 7.54 5.18 -10.76
N ALA A 254 7.42 6.02 -9.74
CA ALA A 254 6.14 6.57 -9.31
C ALA A 254 5.49 7.43 -10.40
N SER A 255 6.28 8.19 -11.18
CA SER A 255 5.74 8.95 -12.32
C SER A 255 5.18 8.03 -13.43
N GLY A 256 5.89 6.96 -13.78
CA GLY A 256 5.43 5.98 -14.77
C GLY A 256 4.20 5.22 -14.29
N CYS A 257 4.19 4.83 -13.01
CA CYS A 257 3.06 4.19 -12.36
C CYS A 257 1.81 5.09 -12.36
N ALA A 258 1.96 6.36 -11.98
CA ALA A 258 0.87 7.35 -12.00
C ALA A 258 0.30 7.56 -13.41
N LEU A 259 1.16 7.67 -14.43
CA LEU A 259 0.70 7.77 -15.81
C LEU A 259 -0.07 6.52 -16.24
N GLY A 260 0.44 5.33 -15.91
CA GLY A 260 -0.26 4.07 -16.16
C GLY A 260 -1.62 4.00 -15.46
N MET A 261 -1.73 4.49 -14.22
CA MET A 261 -2.99 4.54 -13.48
C MET A 261 -4.01 5.46 -14.16
N ILE A 262 -3.57 6.62 -14.66
CA ILE A 262 -4.43 7.55 -15.42
C ILE A 262 -4.93 6.87 -16.69
N ILE A 263 -4.04 6.26 -17.48
CA ILE A 263 -4.40 5.56 -18.72
C ILE A 263 -5.38 4.42 -18.41
N LEU A 264 -5.08 3.59 -17.41
CA LEU A 264 -5.95 2.48 -17.01
C LEU A 264 -7.34 2.98 -16.60
N ARG A 265 -7.41 4.09 -15.86
CA ARG A 265 -8.68 4.71 -15.42
C ARG A 265 -9.50 5.25 -16.59
N MET A 266 -8.86 5.69 -17.67
CA MET A 266 -9.53 6.16 -18.90
C MET A 266 -10.09 5.02 -19.76
N THR A 267 -9.65 3.78 -19.53
CA THR A 267 -10.14 2.60 -20.26
C THR A 267 -11.19 1.82 -19.46
N PRO A 268 -12.10 1.06 -20.09
CA PRO A 268 -13.02 0.18 -19.36
C PRO A 268 -12.30 -1.02 -18.69
N LEU A 269 -11.01 -1.22 -18.99
CA LEU A 269 -10.22 -2.37 -18.54
C LEU A 269 -10.03 -2.44 -17.03
N TYR A 270 -10.09 -1.30 -16.32
CA TYR A 270 -9.94 -1.29 -14.85
C TYR A 270 -11.04 -2.11 -14.13
N ARG A 271 -12.20 -2.32 -14.78
CA ARG A 271 -13.29 -3.14 -14.22
C ARG A 271 -13.07 -4.64 -14.39
N SER A 272 -12.21 -5.03 -15.34
CA SER A 272 -12.00 -6.44 -15.68
C SER A 272 -11.12 -7.13 -14.65
N ARG A 273 -11.69 -8.14 -13.96
CA ARG A 273 -10.92 -8.99 -13.02
C ARG A 273 -9.78 -9.72 -13.71
N PHE A 274 -9.97 -10.10 -14.98
CA PHE A 274 -8.93 -10.73 -15.78
C PHE A 274 -7.74 -9.77 -15.98
N VAL A 275 -7.99 -8.50 -16.29
CA VAL A 275 -6.91 -7.51 -16.45
C VAL A 275 -6.17 -7.30 -15.13
N VAL A 276 -6.89 -7.18 -14.01
CA VAL A 276 -6.28 -7.06 -12.67
C VAL A 276 -5.38 -8.27 -12.34
N PHE A 277 -5.76 -9.48 -12.76
CA PHE A 277 -4.93 -10.68 -12.58
C PHE A 277 -3.77 -10.75 -13.57
N ALA A 278 -4.03 -10.42 -14.83
CA ALA A 278 -3.06 -10.54 -15.91
C ALA A 278 -1.93 -9.52 -15.79
N MET A 279 -2.18 -8.30 -15.29
CA MET A 279 -1.17 -7.22 -15.24
C MET A 279 0.14 -7.61 -14.53
N PRO A 280 0.16 -8.15 -13.29
CA PRO A 280 1.41 -8.58 -12.67
C PRO A 280 2.06 -9.76 -13.39
N VAL A 281 1.25 -10.69 -13.91
CA VAL A 281 1.74 -11.88 -14.62
C VAL A 281 2.40 -11.49 -15.95
N THR A 282 1.79 -10.61 -16.73
CA THR A 282 2.32 -10.17 -18.02
C THR A 282 3.60 -9.35 -17.85
N VAL A 283 3.68 -8.52 -16.81
CA VAL A 283 4.91 -7.77 -16.51
C VAL A 283 6.02 -8.73 -16.07
N MET A 284 5.74 -9.70 -15.21
CA MET A 284 6.70 -10.74 -14.82
C MET A 284 7.22 -11.52 -16.04
N LEU A 285 6.32 -11.95 -16.93
CA LEU A 285 6.69 -12.63 -18.18
C LEU A 285 7.52 -11.73 -19.10
N GLY A 286 7.18 -10.44 -19.21
CA GLY A 286 7.95 -9.46 -19.97
C GLY A 286 9.37 -9.29 -19.42
N LEU A 287 9.53 -9.25 -18.09
CA LEU A 287 10.85 -9.22 -17.45
C LEU A 287 11.64 -10.49 -17.73
N MET A 288 11.01 -11.66 -17.62
CA MET A 288 11.66 -12.94 -17.91
C MET A 288 12.15 -13.01 -19.36
N LEU A 289 11.31 -12.62 -20.33
CA LEU A 289 11.69 -12.54 -21.74
C LEU A 289 12.84 -11.54 -21.97
N GLN A 290 12.81 -10.39 -21.28
CA GLN A 290 13.90 -9.43 -21.34
C GLN A 290 15.21 -10.01 -20.75
N GLY A 291 15.11 -10.77 -19.66
CA GLY A 291 16.20 -11.48 -19.01
C GLY A 291 16.87 -12.48 -19.94
N ALA A 292 16.06 -13.38 -20.52
CA ALA A 292 16.51 -14.41 -21.46
C ALA A 292 17.23 -13.82 -22.69
N ASN A 293 16.70 -12.72 -23.25
CA ASN A 293 17.33 -12.03 -24.38
C ASN A 293 18.69 -11.39 -24.06
N HIS A 294 19.02 -11.24 -22.77
CA HIS A 294 20.26 -10.64 -22.31
C HIS A 294 20.99 -11.57 -21.36
N GLU A 295 20.81 -12.89 -21.49
CA GLU A 295 21.50 -13.86 -20.64
C GLU A 295 23.03 -13.73 -20.80
N MET A 296 23.74 -13.87 -19.69
CA MET A 296 25.20 -13.94 -19.66
C MET A 296 25.59 -15.28 -19.03
N PRO A 297 25.88 -16.32 -19.83
CA PRO A 297 26.14 -17.66 -19.32
C PRO A 297 27.29 -17.67 -18.31
N GLY A 298 27.07 -18.29 -17.16
CA GLY A 298 28.10 -18.46 -16.12
C GLY A 298 28.39 -17.25 -15.23
N ILE A 299 27.69 -16.11 -15.42
CA ILE A 299 27.85 -14.91 -14.58
C ILE A 299 26.62 -14.74 -13.70
N LEU A 300 26.82 -14.63 -12.39
CA LEU A 300 25.72 -14.34 -11.46
C LEU A 300 25.08 -12.98 -11.81
N PRO A 301 23.74 -12.90 -11.88
CA PRO A 301 23.05 -11.64 -12.08
C PRO A 301 23.50 -10.59 -11.06
N SER A 302 23.89 -9.42 -11.55
CA SER A 302 24.26 -8.27 -10.73
C SER A 302 23.77 -6.98 -11.37
N ILE A 303 23.65 -5.93 -10.57
CA ILE A 303 23.22 -4.61 -11.06
C ILE A 303 24.39 -3.98 -11.82
N ILE A 304 24.36 -4.06 -13.15
CA ILE A 304 25.39 -3.49 -14.04
C ILE A 304 25.35 -1.95 -14.05
N GLY A 305 24.19 -1.35 -13.78
CA GLY A 305 24.06 0.09 -13.59
C GLY A 305 22.86 0.45 -12.73
N ASP A 306 23.04 1.34 -11.77
CA ASP A 306 21.98 1.79 -10.83
C ASP A 306 21.03 2.83 -11.47
N ASN A 307 20.56 2.50 -12.68
CA ASN A 307 19.53 3.23 -13.40
C ASN A 307 18.28 2.36 -13.51
N PHE A 308 17.13 2.96 -13.81
CA PHE A 308 15.86 2.25 -13.96
C PHE A 308 15.95 1.04 -14.91
N SER A 309 16.56 1.22 -16.09
CA SER A 309 16.78 0.13 -17.06
C SER A 309 17.66 -0.99 -16.50
N GLY A 310 18.73 -0.66 -15.77
CA GLY A 310 19.62 -1.66 -15.17
C GLY A 310 18.94 -2.48 -14.08
N ARG A 311 18.06 -1.86 -13.28
CA ARG A 311 17.25 -2.56 -12.27
C ARG A 311 16.20 -3.48 -12.91
N LEU A 312 15.55 -3.05 -13.99
CA LEU A 312 14.62 -3.90 -14.75
C LEU A 312 15.33 -5.12 -15.35
N LEU A 313 16.51 -4.89 -15.95
CA LEU A 313 17.32 -5.96 -16.52
C LEU A 313 17.80 -6.95 -15.45
N PHE A 314 18.21 -6.45 -14.29
CA PHE A 314 18.59 -7.29 -13.15
C PHE A 314 17.42 -8.17 -12.67
N SER A 315 16.22 -7.60 -12.51
CA SER A 315 15.01 -8.36 -12.19
C SER A 315 14.72 -9.45 -13.22
N GLY A 316 14.80 -9.12 -14.51
CA GLY A 316 14.58 -10.09 -15.58
C GLY A 316 15.58 -11.24 -15.57
N ARG A 317 16.88 -10.92 -15.49
CA ARG A 317 17.96 -11.92 -15.45
C ARG A 317 17.89 -12.81 -14.22
N LEU A 318 17.47 -12.27 -13.07
CA LEU A 318 17.35 -13.07 -11.86
C LEU A 318 16.21 -14.10 -11.96
N LEU A 319 15.06 -13.71 -12.54
CA LEU A 319 13.94 -14.63 -12.76
C LEU A 319 14.32 -15.74 -13.76
N ASP A 320 15.05 -15.39 -14.81
CA ASP A 320 15.51 -16.33 -15.84
C ASP A 320 16.60 -17.28 -15.32
N TYR A 321 17.47 -16.80 -14.42
CA TYR A 321 18.54 -17.60 -13.81
C TYR A 321 18.03 -18.74 -12.91
N TRP A 322 16.76 -18.70 -12.48
CA TRP A 322 16.23 -19.65 -11.52
C TRP A 322 15.79 -20.98 -12.11
N ASN A 323 16.19 -22.05 -11.44
CA ASN A 323 15.73 -23.41 -11.72
C ASN A 323 14.38 -23.68 -11.06
N LEU A 324 13.72 -24.76 -11.49
CA LEU A 324 12.39 -25.14 -11.00
C LEU A 324 12.28 -25.19 -9.45
N PRO A 325 13.25 -25.73 -8.68
CA PRO A 325 13.14 -25.73 -7.22
C PRO A 325 13.09 -24.32 -6.60
N GLN A 326 13.76 -23.32 -7.21
CA GLN A 326 13.74 -21.94 -6.74
C GLN A 326 12.38 -21.28 -7.03
N TRP A 327 11.78 -21.56 -8.18
CA TRP A 327 10.42 -21.12 -8.52
C TRP A 327 9.35 -21.68 -7.58
N PHE A 328 9.60 -22.81 -6.94
CA PHE A 328 8.72 -23.42 -5.93
C PHE A 328 9.13 -23.11 -4.48
N ALA A 329 10.07 -22.19 -4.26
CA ALA A 329 10.63 -21.85 -2.94
C ALA A 329 11.31 -23.02 -2.19
N MET A 330 11.57 -24.14 -2.87
CA MET A 330 12.22 -25.32 -2.31
C MET A 330 13.75 -25.21 -2.26
N ALA A 331 14.33 -24.23 -2.94
CA ALA A 331 15.75 -23.93 -2.89
C ALA A 331 15.96 -22.42 -2.76
N PRO A 332 16.99 -21.97 -2.03
CA PRO A 332 17.26 -20.55 -1.87
C PRO A 332 17.78 -19.92 -3.16
N SER A 333 17.41 -18.67 -3.39
CA SER A 333 18.12 -17.83 -4.35
C SER A 333 19.58 -17.65 -3.93
N GLN A 334 20.47 -17.73 -4.90
CA GLN A 334 21.91 -17.47 -4.71
C GLN A 334 22.23 -15.96 -4.71
N VAL A 335 21.30 -15.16 -5.23
CA VAL A 335 21.41 -13.71 -5.36
C VAL A 335 20.40 -13.04 -4.43
N TYR A 336 20.77 -11.90 -3.87
CA TYR A 336 19.89 -11.08 -3.03
C TYR A 336 18.63 -10.65 -3.81
N THR A 337 17.45 -10.87 -3.22
CA THR A 337 16.15 -10.71 -3.90
C THR A 337 15.36 -9.47 -3.48
N ALA A 338 15.75 -8.74 -2.43
CA ALA A 338 14.92 -7.64 -1.93
C ALA A 338 14.85 -6.45 -2.91
N ASP A 339 15.87 -6.30 -3.77
CA ASP A 339 15.92 -5.30 -4.84
C ASP A 339 15.10 -5.69 -6.08
N THR A 340 14.41 -6.84 -6.05
CA THR A 340 13.61 -7.38 -7.16
C THR A 340 12.32 -7.98 -6.59
N GLY A 341 11.26 -7.18 -6.49
CA GLY A 341 10.03 -7.57 -5.79
C GLY A 341 9.36 -8.86 -6.29
N TYR A 342 9.35 -9.13 -7.60
CA TYR A 342 8.83 -10.41 -8.13
C TYR A 342 9.64 -11.59 -7.62
N ALA A 343 10.97 -11.50 -7.71
CA ALA A 343 11.86 -12.53 -7.20
C ALA A 343 11.66 -12.68 -5.68
N TYR A 344 11.61 -11.58 -4.92
CA TYR A 344 11.35 -11.62 -3.49
C TYR A 344 10.11 -12.44 -3.12
N ILE A 345 8.96 -12.18 -3.75
CA ILE A 345 7.72 -12.91 -3.42
C ILE A 345 7.85 -14.38 -3.82
N ILE A 346 8.34 -14.68 -5.02
CA ILE A 346 8.42 -16.05 -5.55
C ILE A 346 9.44 -16.88 -4.77
N ASN A 347 10.56 -16.30 -4.35
CA ASN A 347 11.55 -16.99 -3.53
C ASN A 347 11.01 -17.34 -2.15
N ASN A 348 10.06 -16.57 -1.61
CA ASN A 348 9.50 -16.81 -0.28
C ASN A 348 8.23 -17.67 -0.33
N LEU A 349 7.28 -17.39 -1.22
CA LEU A 349 6.00 -18.11 -1.29
C LEU A 349 5.99 -19.24 -2.33
N GLY A 350 6.91 -19.20 -3.29
CA GLY A 350 6.81 -19.99 -4.51
C GLY A 350 5.76 -19.42 -5.48
N LEU A 351 5.91 -19.76 -6.76
CA LEU A 351 4.99 -19.35 -7.81
C LEU A 351 3.54 -19.81 -7.57
N PRO A 352 3.27 -21.07 -7.14
CA PRO A 352 1.90 -21.53 -6.94
C PRO A 352 1.14 -20.72 -5.89
N LEU A 353 1.76 -20.48 -4.73
CA LEU A 353 1.12 -19.72 -3.65
C LEU A 353 1.01 -18.23 -4.02
N THR A 354 2.01 -17.68 -4.72
CA THR A 354 1.94 -16.30 -5.25
C THR A 354 0.76 -16.11 -6.19
N LEU A 355 0.58 -17.03 -7.15
CA LEU A 355 -0.55 -16.99 -8.10
C LEU A 355 -1.88 -17.23 -7.38
N PHE A 356 -1.92 -18.11 -6.38
CA PHE A 356 -3.10 -18.33 -5.56
C PHE A 356 -3.51 -17.06 -4.80
N LEU A 357 -2.56 -16.35 -4.18
CA LEU A 357 -2.84 -15.10 -3.48
C LEU A 357 -3.26 -13.97 -4.43
N LEU A 358 -2.64 -13.89 -5.60
CA LEU A 358 -3.06 -12.96 -6.65
C LEU A 358 -4.48 -13.29 -7.14
N ALA A 359 -4.82 -14.57 -7.31
CA ALA A 359 -6.17 -15.01 -7.65
C ALA A 359 -7.17 -14.64 -6.54
N LEU A 360 -6.83 -14.87 -5.27
CA LEU A 360 -7.66 -14.47 -4.14
C LEU A 360 -7.92 -12.95 -4.13
N PHE A 361 -6.88 -12.13 -4.31
CA PHE A 361 -7.00 -10.67 -4.36
C PHE A 361 -7.89 -10.20 -5.53
N THR A 362 -7.68 -10.76 -6.72
CA THR A 362 -8.40 -10.36 -7.94
C THR A 362 -9.87 -10.77 -7.90
N LEU A 363 -10.17 -11.96 -7.37
CA LEU A 363 -11.52 -12.48 -7.18
C LEU A 363 -12.23 -11.89 -5.97
N HIS A 364 -11.49 -11.25 -5.05
CA HIS A 364 -12.06 -10.61 -3.88
C HIS A 364 -13.19 -9.62 -4.27
N PRO A 365 -14.40 -9.75 -3.68
CA PRO A 365 -15.54 -8.90 -4.01
C PRO A 365 -15.25 -7.42 -3.69
N ALA A 366 -15.38 -6.58 -4.73
CA ALA A 366 -15.40 -5.13 -4.59
C ALA A 366 -16.87 -4.69 -4.55
N ARG A 367 -17.29 -4.08 -3.43
CA ARG A 367 -18.69 -3.74 -3.14
C ARG A 367 -19.09 -2.36 -3.66
N THR A 368 -18.10 -1.52 -3.95
CA THR A 368 -18.29 -0.15 -4.45
C THR A 368 -17.47 0.07 -5.72
N GLU A 369 -17.88 1.01 -6.57
CA GLU A 369 -17.09 1.41 -7.74
C GLU A 369 -15.70 1.95 -7.35
N ALA A 370 -15.60 2.62 -6.19
CA ALA A 370 -14.33 3.08 -5.65
C ALA A 370 -13.39 1.91 -5.33
N ALA A 371 -13.91 0.83 -4.75
CA ALA A 371 -13.14 -0.39 -4.48
C ALA A 371 -12.73 -1.13 -5.76
N VAL A 372 -13.57 -1.11 -6.80
CA VAL A 372 -13.21 -1.67 -8.12
C VAL A 372 -12.03 -0.92 -8.72
N SER A 373 -12.10 0.42 -8.73
CA SER A 373 -11.01 1.27 -9.20
C SER A 373 -9.74 1.06 -8.36
N MET A 374 -9.86 1.13 -7.03
CA MET A 374 -8.72 1.00 -6.13
C MET A 374 -8.02 -0.35 -6.28
N LYS A 375 -8.77 -1.45 -6.45
CA LYS A 375 -8.22 -2.78 -6.71
C LYS A 375 -7.39 -2.81 -8.00
N ALA A 376 -7.87 -2.18 -9.07
CA ALA A 376 -7.13 -2.11 -10.33
C ALA A 376 -5.86 -1.27 -10.20
N MET A 377 -5.93 -0.13 -9.50
CA MET A 377 -4.75 0.73 -9.23
C MET A 377 -3.71 0.00 -8.37
N ILE A 378 -4.15 -0.75 -7.35
CA ILE A 378 -3.25 -1.59 -6.52
C ILE A 378 -2.58 -2.66 -7.38
N SER A 379 -3.32 -3.33 -8.26
CA SER A 379 -2.71 -4.33 -9.13
C SER A 379 -1.64 -3.70 -10.03
N LEU A 380 -1.92 -2.57 -10.68
CA LEU A 380 -0.93 -1.87 -11.49
C LEU A 380 0.28 -1.37 -10.67
N TYR A 381 0.03 -0.89 -9.45
CA TYR A 381 1.06 -0.50 -8.50
C TYR A 381 1.99 -1.67 -8.17
N PHE A 382 1.42 -2.83 -7.81
CA PHE A 382 2.19 -4.06 -7.60
C PHE A 382 2.92 -4.48 -8.87
N SER A 383 2.26 -4.46 -10.03
CA SER A 383 2.87 -4.87 -11.30
C SER A 383 4.15 -4.11 -11.60
N THR A 384 4.11 -2.81 -11.37
CA THR A 384 5.22 -1.91 -11.69
C THR A 384 6.27 -1.87 -10.57
N SER A 385 5.85 -1.86 -9.29
CA SER A 385 6.78 -1.73 -8.16
C SER A 385 7.59 -2.98 -7.92
N LEU A 386 6.99 -4.16 -8.13
CA LEU A 386 7.68 -5.43 -7.98
C LEU A 386 8.80 -5.63 -9.01
N CYS A 387 8.86 -4.79 -10.05
CA CYS A 387 9.97 -4.78 -10.99
C CYS A 387 11.28 -4.25 -10.38
N ILE A 388 11.23 -3.46 -9.31
CA ILE A 388 12.38 -2.70 -8.80
C ILE A 388 12.66 -2.88 -7.32
N GLY A 389 11.76 -3.51 -6.56
CA GLY A 389 11.99 -3.81 -5.15
C GLY A 389 10.76 -4.34 -4.40
N ALA A 390 11.01 -4.87 -3.21
CA ALA A 390 9.99 -5.38 -2.28
C ALA A 390 9.43 -4.30 -1.33
N SER A 391 9.70 -3.01 -1.58
CA SER A 391 9.32 -1.90 -0.70
C SER A 391 7.79 -1.74 -0.53
N VAL A 392 6.99 -2.31 -1.44
CA VAL A 392 5.51 -2.38 -1.37
C VAL A 392 4.98 -3.11 -0.14
N PHE A 393 5.79 -3.99 0.46
CA PHE A 393 5.38 -4.82 1.59
C PHE A 393 5.69 -4.20 2.95
N THR A 394 6.45 -3.10 2.99
CA THR A 394 6.84 -2.47 4.24
C THR A 394 5.65 -1.81 4.92
N ILE A 395 5.56 -1.90 6.25
CA ILE A 395 4.45 -1.29 7.00
C ILE A 395 4.31 0.21 6.74
N LYS A 396 5.42 0.89 6.41
CA LYS A 396 5.50 2.34 6.12
C LYS A 396 4.44 2.81 5.13
N THR A 397 4.20 2.01 4.08
CA THR A 397 3.27 2.34 2.98
C THR A 397 2.16 1.30 2.84
N ALA A 398 2.43 0.03 3.13
CA ALA A 398 1.45 -1.05 3.02
C ALA A 398 0.26 -0.85 3.98
N ALA A 399 0.51 -0.40 5.22
CA ALA A 399 -0.55 -0.13 6.19
C ALA A 399 -1.57 0.88 5.65
N LEU A 400 -1.10 1.97 5.04
CA LEU A 400 -1.96 2.98 4.42
C LEU A 400 -2.68 2.42 3.20
N LEU A 401 -1.96 1.75 2.28
CA LEU A 401 -2.54 1.21 1.06
C LEU A 401 -3.74 0.29 1.34
N TRP A 402 -3.53 -0.69 2.22
CA TRP A 402 -4.55 -1.68 2.54
C TRP A 402 -5.68 -1.09 3.37
N PHE A 403 -5.38 -0.16 4.28
CA PHE A 403 -6.40 0.62 4.99
C PHE A 403 -7.30 1.41 4.02
N LEU A 404 -6.70 2.15 3.08
CA LEU A 404 -7.45 2.91 2.07
C LEU A 404 -8.32 1.98 1.21
N TYR A 405 -7.77 0.85 0.74
CA TYR A 405 -8.55 -0.16 0.03
C TYR A 405 -9.73 -0.66 0.84
N GLY A 406 -9.51 -0.99 2.11
CA GLY A 406 -10.57 -1.38 3.05
C GLY A 406 -11.65 -0.30 3.18
N THR A 407 -11.27 0.97 3.34
CA THR A 407 -12.24 2.07 3.46
C THR A 407 -13.09 2.26 2.20
N THR A 408 -12.51 2.08 1.01
CA THR A 408 -13.28 2.11 -0.25
C THR A 408 -14.26 0.95 -0.34
N ASN A 409 -13.93 -0.20 0.24
CA ASN A 409 -14.79 -1.39 0.24
C ASN A 409 -15.77 -1.45 1.42
N SER A 410 -15.75 -0.45 2.30
CA SER A 410 -16.68 -0.36 3.42
C SER A 410 -18.11 -0.11 2.93
N VAL A 411 -19.09 -0.76 3.57
CA VAL A 411 -20.54 -0.56 3.32
C VAL A 411 -21.16 0.27 4.45
N ILE A 412 -20.33 0.79 5.36
CA ILE A 412 -20.79 1.63 6.46
C ILE A 412 -21.20 2.96 5.84
N ALA A 413 -22.50 3.17 5.70
CA ALA A 413 -23.06 4.42 5.22
C ALA A 413 -22.49 5.57 6.08
N PRO A 414 -22.08 6.70 5.47
CA PRO A 414 -21.73 7.86 6.26
C PRO A 414 -22.93 8.19 7.15
N SER A 415 -22.71 8.29 8.45
CA SER A 415 -23.65 8.99 9.33
C SER A 415 -23.70 10.41 8.80
N GLU A 416 -24.72 10.72 7.99
CA GLU A 416 -25.02 12.10 7.68
C GLU A 416 -25.12 12.85 9.01
N PRO A 417 -24.52 14.04 9.14
CA PRO A 417 -24.92 14.90 10.24
C PRO A 417 -26.43 15.07 10.09
N GLU A 418 -27.18 14.84 11.17
CA GLU A 418 -28.57 15.26 11.30
C GLU A 418 -28.66 16.72 10.86
N VAL A 419 -28.92 16.94 9.57
CA VAL A 419 -29.61 18.13 9.12
C VAL A 419 -30.99 17.89 9.68
N ARG A 420 -31.15 18.34 10.92
CA ARG A 420 -32.44 18.52 11.57
C ARG A 420 -33.22 19.37 10.59
N GLU A 421 -34.00 18.69 9.77
CA GLU A 421 -34.98 19.27 8.88
C GLU A 421 -35.87 20.07 9.83
N LYS A 422 -35.63 21.38 9.91
CA LYS A 422 -36.66 22.30 10.38
C LYS A 422 -37.72 22.18 9.31
N ALA A 423 -38.63 21.23 9.50
CA ALA A 423 -39.92 21.24 8.87
C ALA A 423 -40.44 22.68 9.00
N PRO A 424 -40.67 23.40 7.89
CA PRO A 424 -41.43 24.63 7.99
C PRO A 424 -42.84 24.19 8.42
N GLU A 425 -43.17 24.42 9.68
CA GLU A 425 -44.54 24.63 10.12
C GLU A 425 -45.13 25.76 9.26
N ARG A 426 -45.66 25.42 8.08
CA ARG A 426 -46.56 26.23 7.25
C ARG A 426 -46.86 25.47 5.97
N LEU A 427 -47.84 24.57 6.05
CA LEU A 427 -48.86 24.36 5.00
C LEU A 427 -49.97 23.41 5.52
N ASN A 428 -50.48 23.69 6.72
CA ASN A 428 -51.83 23.26 7.12
C ASN A 428 -52.86 24.21 6.51
N SER A 429 -52.99 24.21 5.19
CA SER A 429 -54.18 24.73 4.50
C SER A 429 -54.00 24.51 3.00
N PHE A 430 -54.39 23.34 2.49
CA PHE A 430 -55.03 23.21 1.17
C PHE A 430 -55.64 21.81 1.10
N ARG A 431 -56.75 21.62 1.83
CA ARG A 431 -57.74 20.61 1.47
C ARG A 431 -58.40 21.11 0.19
N PHE A 432 -58.16 20.45 -0.94
CA PHE A 432 -59.14 20.41 -2.01
C PHE A 432 -59.59 18.98 -2.25
N ASN A 433 -60.91 18.87 -2.29
CA ASN A 433 -61.72 17.68 -2.26
C ASN A 433 -61.39 16.65 -3.34
N ARG A 434 -61.50 15.38 -2.92
CA ARG A 434 -62.03 14.24 -3.67
C ARG A 434 -62.83 14.63 -4.91
N LEU A 435 -62.44 14.10 -6.06
CA LEU A 435 -63.34 13.46 -7.01
C LEU A 435 -62.56 12.35 -7.74
N VAL A 436 -62.65 11.13 -7.23
CA VAL A 436 -62.38 9.90 -7.98
C VAL A 436 -63.73 9.42 -8.49
N PRO A 437 -63.96 9.30 -9.81
CA PRO A 437 -65.13 8.60 -10.31
C PRO A 437 -64.92 7.10 -10.14
N SER A 438 -65.86 6.49 -9.42
CA SER A 438 -66.09 5.06 -9.31
C SER A 438 -66.31 4.44 -10.68
N ALA A 439 -65.54 3.40 -11.00
CA ALA A 439 -65.86 2.45 -12.06
C ALA A 439 -66.77 1.36 -11.47
N GLU A 440 -68.05 1.36 -11.82
CA GLU A 440 -68.92 0.17 -11.76
C GLU A 440 -70.22 0.39 -12.54
N HIS A 441 -70.37 -0.39 -13.63
CA HIS A 441 -71.56 -1.12 -14.12
C HIS A 441 -71.57 -1.20 -15.66
N ILE A 442 -71.14 -2.34 -16.22
CA ILE A 442 -71.96 -3.46 -16.74
C ILE A 442 -72.73 -3.10 -18.02
N ALA A 443 -72.21 -3.56 -19.17
CA ALA A 443 -72.90 -4.33 -20.22
C ALA A 443 -71.90 -4.66 -21.33
#